data_AF-A0A1S6FKA7-F1
#
_entry.id   AF-A0A1S6FKA7-F1
#
_cell.length_a   1.000
_cell.length_b   1.000
_cell.length_c   1.000
_cell.angle_alpha   90.00
_cell.angle_beta   90.00
_cell.angle_gamma   90.00
#
_symmetry.space_group_name_H-M   'P 1'
#
loop_
_entity.id
_entity.type
_entity.pdbx_description
1 polymer ?
#
loop_
_entity_poly.entity_id
_entity_poly.type
_entity_poly.pdbx_seq_one_letter_code
_entity_poly.pdbx_strand_id
1 'polypeptide(L)' 'MKRWRLEWNERANDDLWEIWKHVAAEDRAAADRLVAALTAVFAKAADYPYMGHINEALGEDYRILTRRD' A
#
# COMPACT_ATOMS: atom_id res chain seq x y z
N MET A 1 19.08 9.92 8.15
CA MET A 1 18.59 9.03 7.08
C MET A 1 17.77 9.88 6.10
N LYS A 2 17.96 9.73 4.79
CA LYS A 2 17.16 10.46 3.80
C LYS A 2 15.79 9.82 3.71
N ARG A 3 14.72 10.56 4.03
CA ARG A 3 13.34 10.12 3.85
C ARG A 3 12.83 10.57 2.49
N TRP A 4 12.26 9.66 1.73
CA TRP A 4 11.67 9.92 0.43
C TRP A 4 10.25 10.46 0.58
N ARG A 5 9.82 11.29 -0.37
CA ARG A 5 8.41 11.69 -0.47
C ARG A 5 7.64 10.52 -1.10
N LEU A 6 6.64 10.02 -0.39
CA LEU A 6 5.69 9.05 -0.94
C LEU A 6 4.60 9.81 -1.69
N GLU A 7 4.34 9.41 -2.92
CA GLU A 7 3.25 9.95 -3.76
C GLU A 7 2.39 8.80 -4.26
N TRP A 8 1.08 9.02 -4.20
CA TRP A 8 0.08 8.09 -4.71
C TRP A 8 -0.38 8.58 -6.07
N ASN A 9 -0.40 7.69 -7.07
CA ASN A 9 -1.08 7.99 -8.32
C ASN A 9 -2.61 7.89 -8.13
N GLU A 10 -3.36 8.43 -9.09
CA GLU A 10 -4.83 8.46 -9.04
C GLU A 10 -5.43 7.06 -8.89
N ARG A 11 -4.93 6.08 -9.68
CA ARG A 11 -5.41 4.70 -9.64
C ARG A 11 -5.23 4.05 -8.26
N ALA A 12 -4.12 4.31 -7.58
CA ALA A 12 -3.87 3.74 -6.27
C ALA A 12 -4.79 4.34 -5.19
N ASN A 13 -5.20 5.61 -5.33
CA ASN A 13 -6.22 6.19 -4.45
C ASN A 13 -7.60 5.55 -4.71
N ASP A 14 -7.95 5.33 -5.97
CA ASP A 14 -9.20 4.64 -6.35
C ASP A 14 -9.21 3.20 -5.83
N ASP A 15 -8.09 2.47 -5.96
CA ASP A 15 -7.96 1.10 -5.46
C ASP A 15 -8.17 1.02 -3.94
N LEU A 16 -7.58 1.94 -3.17
CA LEU A 16 -7.79 2.03 -1.73
C LEU A 16 -9.27 2.28 -1.38
N TRP A 17 -9.94 3.12 -2.16
CA TRP A 17 -11.36 3.42 -1.98
C TRP A 17 -12.25 2.21 -2.31
N GLU A 18 -11.99 1.49 -3.40
CA GLU A 18 -12.73 0.29 -3.76
C GLU A 18 -12.55 -0.83 -2.73
N ILE A 19 -11.32 -1.06 -2.26
CA ILE A 19 -11.04 -2.03 -1.19
C ILE A 19 -11.81 -1.65 0.08
N TRP A 20 -11.78 -0.38 0.46
CA TRP A 20 -12.51 0.08 1.65
C TRP A 20 -14.01 -0.14 1.50
N LYS A 21 -14.62 0.28 0.39
CA LYS A 21 -16.07 0.11 0.15
C LYS A 21 -16.49 -1.34 0.20
N HIS A 22 -15.70 -2.23 -0.40
CA HIS A 22 -15.99 -3.66 -0.43
C HIS A 22 -16.09 -4.25 0.98
N VAL A 23 -15.12 -3.95 1.85
CA VAL A 23 -15.11 -4.46 3.24
C VAL A 23 -16.14 -3.72 4.11
N ALA A 24 -16.30 -2.41 3.90
CA ALA A 24 -17.20 -1.59 4.71
C ALA A 24 -18.68 -1.92 4.51
N ALA A 25 -19.04 -2.61 3.42
CA ALA A 25 -20.37 -3.15 3.21
C ALA A 25 -20.78 -4.16 4.30
N GLU A 26 -19.81 -4.84 4.92
CA GLU A 26 -20.03 -5.84 5.98
C GLU A 26 -19.51 -5.37 7.34
N ASP A 27 -18.29 -4.83 7.41
CA ASP A 27 -17.68 -4.30 8.62
C ASP A 27 -16.84 -3.06 8.31
N ARG A 28 -17.42 -1.89 8.59
CA ARG A 28 -16.77 -0.59 8.42
C ARG A 28 -15.49 -0.45 9.26
N ALA A 29 -15.49 -0.95 10.49
CA ALA A 29 -14.32 -0.85 11.35
C ALA A 29 -13.17 -1.75 10.85
N ALA A 30 -13.49 -2.90 10.27
CA ALA A 30 -12.50 -3.74 9.58
C ALA A 30 -11.91 -3.04 8.36
N ALA A 31 -12.74 -2.34 7.57
CA ALA A 31 -12.27 -1.57 6.42
C ALA A 31 -11.27 -0.49 6.83
N ASP A 32 -11.59 0.27 7.89
CA ASP A 32 -10.69 1.30 8.44
C ASP A 32 -9.35 0.69 8.90
N ARG A 33 -9.39 -0.43 9.63
CA ARG A 33 -8.17 -1.15 10.07
C ARG A 33 -7.34 -1.65 8.87
N LEU A 34 -8.00 -2.14 7.83
CA LEU A 34 -7.31 -2.65 6.64
C LEU A 34 -6.57 -1.54 5.89
N VAL A 35 -7.24 -0.41 5.60
CA VAL A 35 -6.61 0.73 4.91
C VAL A 35 -5.49 1.32 5.76
N ALA A 36 -5.68 1.46 7.08
CA ALA A 36 -4.63 1.92 7.98
C ALA A 36 -3.41 0.98 7.96
N ALA A 37 -3.64 -0.34 7.95
CA ALA A 37 -2.56 -1.32 7.89
C ALA A 37 -1.81 -1.30 6.55
N LEU A 38 -2.51 -1.15 5.42
CA LEU A 38 -1.90 -1.03 4.10
C LEU A 38 -1.05 0.24 4.02
N THR A 39 -1.62 1.40 4.36
CA THR A 39 -0.92 2.68 4.34
C THR A 39 0.30 2.71 5.27
N ALA A 40 0.25 2.04 6.42
CA ALA A 40 1.40 1.89 7.31
C ALA A 40 2.56 1.08 6.70
N VAL A 41 2.27 0.06 5.88
CA VAL A 41 3.31 -0.67 5.14
C VAL A 41 3.97 0.25 4.12
N PHE A 42 3.19 1.00 3.34
CA PHE A 42 3.73 1.92 2.33
C PHE A 42 4.46 3.10 2.94
N ALA A 43 4.05 3.57 4.12
CA ALA A 43 4.76 4.63 4.84
C ALA A 43 6.21 4.23 5.16
N LYS A 44 6.49 2.94 5.44
CA LYS A 44 7.86 2.44 5.66
C LYS A 44 8.73 2.52 4.40
N ALA A 45 8.13 2.48 3.21
CA ALA A 45 8.87 2.62 1.95
C ALA A 45 9.49 4.02 1.79
N ALA A 46 8.95 5.04 2.48
CA ALA A 46 9.57 6.36 2.53
C ALA A 46 10.96 6.33 3.20
N ASP A 47 11.14 5.46 4.19
CA ASP A 47 12.41 5.30 4.91
C ASP A 47 13.29 4.20 4.28
N TYR A 48 12.67 3.18 3.70
CA TYR A 48 13.33 2.01 3.12
C TYR A 48 12.80 1.68 1.71
N PRO A 49 13.15 2.47 0.68
CA PRO A 49 12.55 2.35 -0.67
C PRO A 49 12.79 1.00 -1.36
N TYR A 50 13.79 0.24 -0.92
CA TYR A 50 14.16 -1.06 -1.49
C TYR A 50 13.63 -2.26 -0.68
N MET A 51 12.77 -2.04 0.32
CA MET A 51 12.29 -3.11 1.21
C MET A 51 11.32 -4.11 0.54
N GLY A 52 10.80 -3.79 -0.65
CA GLY A 52 9.94 -4.68 -1.43
C GLY A 52 10.73 -5.59 -2.38
N HIS A 53 10.16 -6.75 -2.68
CA HIS A 53 10.71 -7.69 -3.66
C HIS A 53 10.52 -7.15 -5.08
N ILE A 54 11.56 -7.24 -5.91
CA ILE A 54 11.44 -6.91 -7.34
C ILE A 54 10.45 -7.90 -7.98
N ASN A 55 9.55 -7.38 -8.81
CA ASN A 55 8.69 -8.20 -9.64
C ASN A 55 9.06 -8.03 -11.12
N GLU A 56 9.86 -8.95 -11.63
CA GLU A 56 10.35 -8.95 -13.02
C GLU A 56 9.20 -9.00 -14.05
N ALA A 57 8.04 -9.57 -13.69
CA ALA A 57 6.89 -9.62 -14.59
C ALA A 57 6.20 -8.25 -14.76
N LEU A 58 6.39 -7.32 -13.82
CA LEU A 58 5.88 -5.95 -13.91
C LEU A 58 6.93 -4.96 -14.44
N GLY A 59 8.21 -5.32 -14.33
CA GLY A 59 9.37 -4.53 -14.76
C GLY A 59 10.39 -4.34 -13.63
N GLU A 60 11.62 -4.00 -13.99
CA GLU A 60 12.77 -3.94 -13.06
C GLU A 60 12.60 -2.88 -11.95
N ASP A 61 11.80 -1.85 -12.20
CA ASP A 61 11.51 -0.77 -11.25
C ASP A 61 10.35 -1.07 -10.29
N TYR A 62 9.61 -2.15 -10.52
CA TYR A 62 8.44 -2.49 -9.72
C TYR A 62 8.79 -3.37 -8.54
N ARG A 63 8.30 -2.97 -7.37
CA ARG A 63 8.47 -3.70 -6.12
C ARG A 63 7.15 -4.05 -5.48
N ILE A 64 7.03 -5.28 -5.02
CA ILE A 64 5.89 -5.75 -4.23
C ILE A 64 6.23 -5.68 -2.75
N LEU A 65 5.36 -4.98 -2.01
CA LEU A 65 5.31 -5.02 -0.56
C LEU A 65 4.12 -5.88 -0.15
N THR A 66 4.36 -6.91 0.65
CA THR A 66 3.28 -7.71 1.25
C THR A 66 3.17 -7.38 2.73
N ARG A 67 1.93 -7.18 3.19
CA ARG A 67 1.63 -7.25 4.62
C ARG A 67 1.60 -8.72 5.01
N ARG A 68 2.44 -9.12 5.96
CA ARG A 68 2.27 -10.40 6.67
C ARG A 68 1.60 -10.10 8.00
N ASP A 69 0.52 -10.81 8.26
CA ASP A 69 -0.17 -10.88 9.54
C ASP A 69 0.62 -11.71 10.57
#